data_AF-A0A0J7Y813-F1
#
_entry.id   AF-A0A0J7Y813-F1
#
_cell.length_a   1.000
_cell.length_b   1.000
_cell.length_c   1.000
_cell.angle_alpha   90.00
_cell.angle_beta   90.00
_cell.angle_gamma   90.00
#
_symmetry.space_group_name_H-M   'P 1'
#
loop_
_entity.id
_entity.type
_entity.pdbx_description
1 polymer ?
#
loop_
_entity_poly.entity_id
_entity_poly.type
_entity_poly.pdbx_seq_one_letter_code
_entity_poly.pdbx_strand_id
1 'polypeptide(L)'
;MSRPTVMERLAILADAAKYDASCASSGTTKRNSRDGKGLGSTTEGMGICHAYAPDGRCISLLKLLLTNHCVFDCHYCINRKSSNVRRARFTPQEVVDLTLSFYRRNYIEGLFLSSGIIKSSSHTMEQLIEVARILREEHDFRGYIHLKTIPEADPELVAQAGLWADRVSINVELPTDAGLARLAPDKNSATIEGAMGNLSSAIDDARDSQKRFTKAPRFAPAGQSTQMIVGADGASDAQIVGKASTLYDRFALRRVYYSAFSPIPEASAVLPLKRPPLMREHRLYQSDWLMRFYGFAPHEVQAAADRDGMLPLDIDPKLAWALKFRESFPVDVNRAPREALLRVPGLGTKAIDALLAARRYRTIRLEDVARLTVSVKKLRPFIVTADWRPTLLTDRADLRARLAPKAEQMELFG
;
A
#
# COMPACT_ATOMS: atom_id res chain seq x y z
N MET A 1 11.82 8.82 37.11
CA MET A 1 12.45 8.74 35.78
C MET A 1 12.25 10.08 35.09
N SER A 2 13.29 10.65 34.46
CA SER A 2 13.18 11.90 33.71
C SER A 2 12.25 11.75 32.51
N ARG A 3 11.52 12.80 32.15
CA ARG A 3 10.66 12.82 30.97
C ARG A 3 11.55 12.70 29.72
N PRO A 4 11.25 11.77 28.79
CA PRO A 4 12.06 11.62 27.58
C PRO A 4 12.06 12.90 26.75
N THR A 5 13.21 13.24 26.19
CA THR A 5 13.39 14.37 25.29
C THR A 5 12.53 14.22 24.03
N VAL A 6 12.32 15.31 23.28
CA VAL A 6 11.59 15.28 22.01
C VAL A 6 12.21 14.28 21.03
N MET A 7 13.55 14.23 20.95
CA MET A 7 14.26 13.31 20.07
C MET A 7 14.15 11.85 20.49
N GLU A 8 14.17 11.56 21.79
CA GLU A 8 13.92 10.19 22.28
C GLU A 8 12.48 9.74 22.00
N ARG A 9 11.51 10.63 22.19
CA ARG A 9 10.11 10.35 21.84
C ARG A 9 9.93 10.15 20.35
N LEU A 10 10.62 10.93 19.52
CA LEU A 10 10.61 10.74 18.07
C LEU A 10 11.13 9.36 17.70
N ALA A 11 12.25 8.92 18.26
CA ALA A 11 12.81 7.59 18.01
C ALA A 11 11.81 6.48 18.38
N ILE A 12 11.16 6.58 19.55
CA ILE A 12 10.15 5.60 20.00
C ILE A 12 8.94 5.56 19.06
N LEU A 13 8.41 6.73 18.71
CA LEU A 13 7.15 6.85 17.96
C LEU A 13 7.34 6.60 16.46
N ALA A 14 8.51 6.92 15.91
CA ALA A 14 8.91 6.55 14.57
C ALA A 14 9.12 5.04 14.42
N ASP A 15 9.77 4.40 15.41
CA ASP A 15 9.94 2.93 15.40
C ASP A 15 8.58 2.22 15.48
N ALA A 16 7.68 2.67 16.35
CA ALA A 16 6.33 2.13 16.45
C ALA A 16 5.51 2.33 15.15
N ALA A 17 5.76 3.41 14.40
CA ALA A 17 5.10 3.68 13.12
C ALA A 17 5.55 2.75 11.98
N LYS A 18 6.63 1.97 12.14
CA LYS A 18 7.14 1.08 11.07
C LYS A 18 6.18 -0.04 10.68
N TYR A 19 5.30 -0.44 11.60
CA TYR A 19 4.29 -1.49 11.39
C TYR A 19 3.08 -1.03 10.56
N ASP A 20 2.97 0.27 10.27
CA ASP A 20 1.96 0.86 9.41
C ASP A 20 2.44 0.82 7.94
N ALA A 21 1.79 0.07 7.06
CA ALA A 21 2.19 0.00 5.66
C ALA A 21 1.43 1.05 4.84
N SER A 22 1.81 2.32 4.99
CA SER A 22 1.21 3.42 4.22
C SER A 22 2.22 4.17 3.33
N CYS A 23 3.50 3.83 3.44
CA CYS A 23 4.60 4.35 2.63
C CYS A 23 5.74 3.32 2.56
N ALA A 24 6.64 3.48 1.59
CA ALA A 24 7.81 2.63 1.47
C ALA A 24 8.87 3.07 2.49
N SER A 25 9.18 2.17 3.41
CA SER A 25 10.35 2.29 4.29
C SER A 25 11.46 1.43 3.73
N SER A 26 12.56 2.05 3.31
CA SER A 26 13.75 1.31 2.88
C SER A 26 14.39 0.67 4.12
N GLY A 27 14.35 -0.66 4.22
CA GLY A 27 15.22 -1.36 5.18
C GLY A 27 16.67 -1.13 4.77
N THR A 28 17.49 -0.59 5.66
CA THR A 28 18.91 -0.35 5.38
C THR A 28 19.77 -0.95 6.49
N THR A 29 21.02 -1.29 6.18
CA THR A 29 21.98 -1.73 7.20
C THR A 29 22.28 -0.58 8.15
N LYS A 30 22.25 -0.82 9.46
CA LYS A 30 22.55 0.19 10.47
C LYS A 30 24.01 0.60 10.38
N ARG A 31 24.25 1.87 10.09
CA ARG A 31 25.55 2.53 10.05
C ARG A 31 25.43 3.84 10.82
N ASN A 32 26.47 4.19 11.56
CA ASN A 32 26.57 5.49 12.19
C ASN A 32 28.02 5.94 12.14
N SER A 33 28.22 7.25 12.14
CA SER A 33 29.56 7.86 12.16
C SER A 33 29.87 8.47 13.53
N ARG A 34 29.39 7.85 14.62
CA ARG A 34 29.63 8.37 15.98
C ARG A 34 31.09 8.26 16.41
N ASP A 35 31.85 7.39 15.77
CA ASP A 35 33.28 7.17 15.98
C ASP A 35 34.16 8.22 15.25
N GLY A 36 33.55 9.14 14.51
CA GLY A 36 34.26 10.18 13.75
C GLY A 36 34.99 9.66 12.50
N LYS A 37 34.85 8.38 12.13
CA LYS A 37 35.55 7.77 10.98
C LYS A 37 34.75 7.79 9.68
N GLY A 38 33.81 8.72 9.54
CA GLY A 38 32.98 8.83 8.35
C GLY A 38 31.93 9.92 8.45
N LEU A 39 31.11 10.02 7.39
CA LEU A 39 29.94 10.87 7.34
C LEU A 39 28.69 10.02 7.12
N GLY A 40 27.58 10.48 7.71
CA GLY A 40 26.26 9.87 7.55
C GLY A 40 25.88 8.89 8.64
N SER A 41 24.59 8.62 8.71
CA SER A 41 23.97 7.68 9.62
C SER A 41 22.74 7.09 8.93
N THR A 42 22.67 5.77 8.89
CA THR A 42 21.45 5.03 8.51
C THR A 42 20.74 4.51 9.75
N THR A 43 21.06 5.06 10.92
CA THR A 43 20.42 4.69 12.18
C THR A 43 18.93 5.02 12.10
N GLU A 44 18.09 4.02 12.32
CA GLU A 44 16.63 4.14 12.37
C GLU A 44 16.19 5.18 13.42
N GLY A 45 14.98 5.73 13.26
CA GLY A 45 14.33 6.53 14.31
C GLY A 45 14.03 7.99 13.97
N MET A 46 14.41 8.48 12.79
CA MET A 46 14.04 9.85 12.36
C MET A 46 12.63 9.93 11.76
N GLY A 47 11.97 8.80 11.57
CA GLY A 47 10.60 8.74 11.08
C GLY A 47 10.42 9.20 9.64
N ILE A 48 11.44 9.20 8.79
CA ILE A 48 11.28 9.59 7.38
C ILE A 48 10.91 8.35 6.55
N CYS A 49 9.85 8.43 5.76
CA CYS A 49 9.51 7.42 4.75
C CYS A 49 9.25 8.06 3.39
N HIS A 50 9.23 7.22 2.35
CA HIS A 50 9.05 7.68 0.98
C HIS A 50 7.69 7.26 0.44
N ALA A 51 6.97 8.22 -0.15
CA ALA A 51 5.78 7.97 -0.94
C ALA A 51 6.03 8.38 -2.39
N TYR A 52 5.19 7.89 -3.31
CA TYR A 52 5.28 8.26 -4.71
C TYR A 52 4.04 9.05 -5.10
N ALA A 53 4.24 10.23 -5.67
CA ALA A 53 3.19 11.03 -6.26
C ALA A 53 2.67 10.36 -7.56
N PRO A 54 1.46 10.72 -8.05
CA PRO A 54 0.91 10.14 -9.27
C PRO A 54 1.78 10.30 -10.52
N ASP A 55 2.66 11.30 -10.55
CA ASP A 55 3.65 11.57 -11.61
C ASP A 55 4.92 10.70 -11.50
N GLY A 56 5.02 9.86 -10.47
CA GLY A 56 6.17 8.99 -10.21
C GLY A 56 7.29 9.65 -9.40
N ARG A 57 7.15 10.91 -8.96
CA ARG A 57 8.14 11.54 -8.08
C ARG A 57 8.10 10.91 -6.69
N CYS A 58 9.28 10.63 -6.16
CA CYS A 58 9.45 10.21 -4.77
C CYS A 58 9.37 11.45 -3.87
N ILE A 59 8.53 11.41 -2.84
CA ILE A 59 8.37 12.46 -1.85
C ILE A 59 8.75 11.92 -0.47
N SER A 60 9.47 12.73 0.31
CA SER A 60 9.89 12.36 1.67
C SER A 60 8.85 12.84 2.68
N LEU A 61 8.35 11.98 3.55
CA LEU A 61 7.35 12.30 4.57
C LEU A 61 7.90 12.04 5.97
N LEU A 62 7.61 12.94 6.91
CA LEU A 62 7.75 12.65 8.33
C LEU A 62 6.59 11.77 8.77
N LYS A 63 6.86 10.50 8.97
CA LYS A 63 5.96 9.47 9.46
C LYS A 63 6.18 9.21 10.94
N LEU A 64 5.21 9.60 11.75
CA LEU A 64 5.25 9.34 13.19
C LEU A 64 3.87 9.07 13.77
N LEU A 65 3.86 8.47 14.96
CA LEU A 65 2.67 8.40 15.80
C LEU A 65 2.60 9.62 16.71
N LEU A 66 1.42 10.22 16.87
CA LEU A 66 1.17 11.20 17.94
C LEU A 66 1.44 10.58 19.31
N THR A 67 1.04 9.32 19.49
CA THR A 67 1.34 8.51 20.68
C THR A 67 1.31 7.04 20.30
N ASN A 68 2.12 6.23 20.98
CA ASN A 68 2.01 4.77 20.91
C ASN A 68 1.21 4.20 22.07
N HIS A 69 0.66 5.02 22.97
CA HIS A 69 -0.35 4.55 23.93
C HIS A 69 -1.65 4.21 23.20
N CYS A 70 -2.22 3.05 23.48
CA CYS A 70 -3.49 2.62 22.90
C CYS A 70 -4.36 1.93 23.95
N VAL A 71 -5.64 2.28 24.00
CA VAL A 71 -6.64 1.58 24.83
C VAL A 71 -7.19 0.31 24.17
N PHE A 72 -6.93 0.09 22.87
CA PHE A 72 -7.34 -1.12 22.15
C PHE A 72 -6.30 -2.24 22.29
N ASP A 73 -6.77 -3.48 22.14
CA ASP A 73 -5.97 -4.69 22.32
C ASP A 73 -5.83 -5.56 21.06
N CYS A 74 -5.63 -4.92 19.90
CA CYS A 74 -5.39 -5.63 18.64
C CYS A 74 -4.17 -6.56 18.76
N HIS A 75 -4.36 -7.87 18.65
CA HIS A 75 -3.35 -8.88 18.97
C HIS A 75 -2.08 -8.73 18.12
N TYR A 76 -2.20 -8.31 16.86
CA TYR A 76 -1.09 -8.12 15.92
C TYR A 76 -0.32 -6.81 16.11
N CYS A 77 -0.83 -5.89 16.94
CA CYS A 77 -0.29 -4.54 17.06
C CYS A 77 0.69 -4.45 18.24
N ILE A 78 1.92 -3.98 17.98
CA ILE A 78 2.90 -3.71 19.04
C ILE A 78 2.42 -2.64 20.04
N ASN A 79 1.50 -1.78 19.61
CA ASN A 79 0.99 -0.68 20.42
C ASN A 79 -0.24 -1.07 21.24
N ARG A 80 -0.71 -2.32 21.18
CA ARG A 80 -1.88 -2.78 21.94
C ARG A 80 -1.73 -2.55 23.44
N LYS A 81 -2.82 -2.37 24.18
CA LYS A 81 -2.79 -2.02 25.61
C LYS A 81 -1.99 -3.02 26.45
N SER A 82 -2.02 -4.30 26.09
CA SER A 82 -1.34 -5.38 26.81
C SER A 82 0.16 -5.53 26.50
N SER A 83 0.71 -4.78 25.54
CA SER A 83 2.15 -4.88 25.20
C SER A 83 3.03 -4.08 26.16
N ASN A 84 4.11 -4.70 26.63
CA ASN A 84 5.10 -4.06 27.49
C ASN A 84 6.20 -3.37 26.68
N VAL A 85 5.86 -2.28 26.00
CA VAL A 85 6.79 -1.46 25.22
C VAL A 85 6.93 -0.06 25.80
N ARG A 86 8.09 0.57 25.59
CA ARG A 86 8.32 1.96 26.03
C ARG A 86 7.28 2.87 25.37
N ARG A 87 6.51 3.59 26.19
CA ARG A 87 5.46 4.48 25.69
C ARG A 87 5.90 5.93 25.66
N ALA A 88 5.43 6.65 24.66
CA ALA A 88 5.69 8.05 24.41
C ALA A 88 4.44 8.73 23.84
N ARG A 89 4.39 10.05 23.96
CA ARG A 89 3.33 10.90 23.42
C ARG A 89 3.89 12.28 23.10
N PHE A 90 3.43 12.85 22.00
CA PHE A 90 3.58 14.27 21.68
C PHE A 90 2.32 15.05 22.01
N THR A 91 2.48 16.35 22.27
CA THR A 91 1.37 17.32 22.12
C THR A 91 1.20 17.68 20.64
N PRO A 92 0.05 18.23 20.22
CA PRO A 92 -0.11 18.74 18.87
C PRO A 92 0.99 19.73 18.46
N GLN A 93 1.31 20.69 19.32
CA GLN A 93 2.37 21.68 19.07
C GLN A 93 3.74 21.03 18.84
N GLU A 94 4.11 19.99 19.61
CA GLU A 94 5.39 19.31 19.42
C GLU A 94 5.49 18.64 18.04
N VAL A 95 4.38 18.10 17.51
CA VAL A 95 4.34 17.53 16.16
C VAL A 95 4.46 18.62 15.09
N VAL A 96 3.78 19.76 15.29
CA VAL A 96 3.86 20.93 14.41
C VAL A 96 5.32 21.43 14.33
N ASP A 97 5.94 21.67 15.49
CA ASP A 97 7.31 22.19 15.58
C ASP A 97 8.33 21.24 14.92
N LEU A 98 8.16 19.92 15.12
CA LEU A 98 8.97 18.91 14.45
C LEU A 98 8.77 18.94 12.93
N THR A 99 7.52 18.97 12.47
CA THR A 99 7.19 18.99 11.04
C THR A 99 7.82 20.21 10.36
N LEU A 100 7.61 21.41 10.92
CA LEU A 100 8.19 22.65 10.39
C LEU A 100 9.72 22.64 10.44
N SER A 101 10.31 22.06 11.49
CA SER A 101 11.77 21.95 11.63
C SER A 101 12.41 21.06 10.57
N PHE A 102 11.80 19.93 10.25
CA PHE A 102 12.27 19.03 9.18
C PHE A 102 12.02 19.64 7.80
N TYR A 103 10.86 20.29 7.60
CA TYR A 103 10.52 20.92 6.33
C TYR A 103 11.45 22.07 5.98
N ARG A 104 11.69 23.01 6.92
CA ARG A 104 12.61 24.16 6.71
C ARG A 104 14.06 23.74 6.41
N ARG A 105 14.44 22.51 6.77
CA ARG A 105 15.77 21.93 6.49
C ARG A 105 15.78 21.05 5.22
N ASN A 106 14.68 21.04 4.45
CA ASN A 106 14.50 20.22 3.24
C ASN A 106 14.67 18.71 3.49
N TYR A 107 14.32 18.20 4.67
CA TYR A 107 14.34 16.77 4.96
C TYR A 107 13.04 16.06 4.58
N ILE A 108 11.94 16.80 4.51
CA ILE A 108 10.61 16.29 4.19
C ILE A 108 9.85 17.28 3.31
N GLU A 109 8.88 16.76 2.57
CA GLU A 109 7.88 17.50 1.79
C GLU A 109 6.48 17.44 2.43
N GLY A 110 6.33 16.66 3.51
CA GLY A 110 5.04 16.48 4.16
C GLY A 110 5.06 15.65 5.44
N LEU A 111 3.89 15.50 6.05
CA LEU A 111 3.61 14.78 7.28
C LEU A 111 2.69 13.58 7.01
N PHE A 112 3.06 12.42 7.52
CA PHE A 112 2.17 11.27 7.70
C PHE A 112 1.95 11.08 9.20
N LEU A 113 0.73 11.36 9.68
CA LEU A 113 0.41 11.31 11.10
C LEU A 113 -0.64 10.24 11.39
N SER A 114 -0.31 9.40 12.36
CA SER A 114 -1.16 8.32 12.87
C SER A 114 -1.09 8.33 14.41
N SER A 115 -1.81 7.45 15.09
CA SER A 115 -1.79 7.39 16.55
C SER A 115 -2.30 6.06 17.09
N GLY A 116 -1.84 5.69 18.29
CA GLY A 116 -2.64 4.87 19.21
C GLY A 116 -3.76 5.70 19.85
N ILE A 117 -4.73 5.04 20.46
CA ILE A 117 -5.93 5.69 21.01
C ILE A 117 -5.74 6.01 22.50
N ILE A 118 -5.85 7.28 22.86
CA ILE A 118 -5.75 7.77 24.23
C ILE A 118 -7.08 8.35 24.70
N LYS A 119 -7.51 7.97 25.91
CA LYS A 119 -8.82 8.30 26.50
C LYS A 119 -10.01 7.78 25.70
N SER A 120 -10.19 8.24 24.47
CA SER A 120 -11.22 7.79 23.52
C SER A 120 -10.77 8.02 22.08
N SER A 121 -11.46 7.37 21.14
CA SER A 121 -11.26 7.56 19.70
C SER A 121 -11.47 9.01 19.28
N SER A 122 -12.56 9.65 19.74
CA SER A 122 -12.85 11.06 19.47
C SER A 122 -11.79 12.00 20.03
N HIS A 123 -11.37 11.82 21.29
CA HIS A 123 -10.33 12.65 21.87
C HIS A 123 -9.01 12.56 21.10
N THR A 124 -8.65 11.35 20.64
CA THR A 124 -7.44 11.17 19.84
C THR A 124 -7.59 11.83 18.47
N MET A 125 -8.76 11.69 17.84
CA MET A 125 -9.06 12.27 16.54
C MET A 125 -9.00 13.81 16.56
N GLU A 126 -9.54 14.45 17.60
CA GLU A 126 -9.40 15.90 17.86
C GLU A 126 -7.93 16.34 17.85
N GLN A 127 -7.05 15.58 18.51
CA GLN A 127 -5.62 15.93 18.57
C GLN A 127 -4.93 15.80 17.20
N LEU A 128 -5.33 14.84 16.37
CA LEU A 128 -4.80 14.69 15.01
C LEU A 128 -5.26 15.83 14.10
N ILE A 129 -6.54 16.20 14.20
CA ILE A 129 -7.12 17.34 13.49
C ILE A 129 -6.41 18.62 13.89
N GLU A 130 -6.17 18.82 15.18
CA GLU A 130 -5.53 20.04 15.70
C GLU A 130 -4.11 20.23 15.14
N VAL A 131 -3.32 19.16 15.00
CA VAL A 131 -2.02 19.25 14.33
C VAL A 131 -2.16 19.77 12.90
N ALA A 132 -3.10 19.22 12.14
CA ALA A 132 -3.30 19.63 10.75
C ALA A 132 -3.89 21.05 10.64
N ARG A 133 -4.82 21.43 11.52
CA ARG A 133 -5.38 22.77 11.60
C ARG A 133 -4.30 23.81 11.88
N ILE A 134 -3.49 23.62 12.93
CA ILE A 134 -2.37 24.53 13.27
C ILE A 134 -1.41 24.68 12.09
N LEU A 135 -1.03 23.56 11.44
CA LEU A 135 -0.17 23.60 10.26
C LEU A 135 -0.78 24.45 9.13
N ARG A 136 -2.07 24.29 8.83
CA ARG A 136 -2.73 25.00 7.72
C ARG A 136 -3.04 26.46 8.05
N GLU A 137 -3.66 26.72 9.19
CA GLU A 137 -4.20 28.05 9.53
C GLU A 137 -3.16 28.98 10.14
N GLU A 138 -2.30 28.47 11.03
CA GLU A 138 -1.37 29.32 11.80
C GLU A 138 0.00 29.44 11.14
N HIS A 139 0.38 28.46 10.31
CA HIS A 139 1.69 28.42 9.68
C HIS A 139 1.68 28.45 8.13
N ASP A 140 0.50 28.54 7.50
CA ASP A 140 0.31 28.43 6.02
C ASP A 140 1.16 27.28 5.42
N PHE A 141 1.23 26.14 6.14
CA PHE A 141 2.00 25.00 5.67
C PHE A 141 1.33 24.42 4.43
N ARG A 142 2.03 24.43 3.30
CA ARG A 142 1.53 23.91 2.00
C ARG A 142 2.11 22.55 1.61
N GLY A 143 2.92 21.95 2.50
CA GLY A 143 3.41 20.60 2.30
C GLY A 143 2.29 19.55 2.41
N TYR A 144 2.59 18.33 2.00
CA TYR A 144 1.63 17.24 1.97
C TYR A 144 1.24 16.79 3.39
N ILE A 145 -0.03 16.54 3.67
CA ILE A 145 -0.51 16.00 4.95
C ILE A 145 -1.35 14.74 4.69
N HIS A 146 -0.93 13.62 5.26
CA HIS A 146 -1.71 12.38 5.32
C HIS A 146 -2.10 12.12 6.77
N LEU A 147 -3.41 12.11 7.06
CA LEU A 147 -3.93 11.73 8.37
C LEU A 147 -4.53 10.33 8.34
N LYS A 148 -4.16 9.50 9.32
CA LYS A 148 -4.84 8.24 9.58
C LYS A 148 -6.02 8.49 10.51
N THR A 149 -7.23 8.38 9.99
CA THR A 149 -8.45 8.63 10.74
C THR A 149 -8.84 7.41 11.58
N ILE A 150 -9.55 7.65 12.68
CA ILE A 150 -9.99 6.62 13.61
C ILE A 150 -11.49 6.40 13.39
N PRO A 151 -11.90 5.26 12.81
CA PRO A 151 -13.30 5.04 12.40
C PRO A 151 -14.28 5.00 13.59
N GLU A 152 -13.79 4.65 14.78
CA GLU A 152 -14.60 4.64 16.01
C GLU A 152 -14.74 6.04 16.66
N ALA A 153 -14.18 7.09 16.07
CA ALA A 153 -14.39 8.47 16.51
C ALA A 153 -15.75 9.00 16.01
N ASP A 154 -16.17 10.14 16.54
CA ASP A 154 -17.34 10.86 16.04
C ASP A 154 -17.21 11.09 14.51
N PRO A 155 -18.23 10.74 13.70
CA PRO A 155 -18.22 10.95 12.26
C PRO A 155 -17.89 12.39 11.84
N GLU A 156 -18.30 13.40 12.62
CA GLU A 156 -17.98 14.79 12.32
C GLU A 156 -16.48 15.08 12.46
N LEU A 157 -15.83 14.51 13.46
CA LEU A 157 -14.36 14.62 13.63
C LEU A 157 -13.63 13.90 12.49
N VAL A 158 -14.08 12.71 12.12
CA VAL A 158 -13.51 11.98 10.98
C VAL A 158 -13.64 12.79 9.69
N ALA A 159 -14.77 13.46 9.47
CA ALA A 159 -14.97 14.35 8.33
C ALA A 159 -14.05 15.59 8.41
N GLN A 160 -13.90 16.22 9.57
CA GLN A 160 -13.02 17.39 9.73
C GLN A 160 -11.57 17.14 9.33
N ALA A 161 -11.05 15.91 9.51
CA ALA A 161 -9.71 15.57 9.03
C ALA A 161 -9.55 15.77 7.51
N GLY A 162 -10.60 15.55 6.73
CA GLY A 162 -10.58 15.76 5.29
C GLY A 162 -10.43 17.22 4.89
N LEU A 163 -10.84 18.19 5.72
CA LEU A 163 -10.69 19.62 5.44
C LEU A 163 -9.22 20.07 5.45
N TRP A 164 -8.41 19.48 6.34
CA TRP A 164 -7.03 19.90 6.57
C TRP A 164 -6.00 19.01 5.87
N ALA A 165 -6.32 17.74 5.68
CA ALA A 165 -5.42 16.75 5.08
C ALA A 165 -5.52 16.73 3.54
N ASP A 166 -4.40 16.41 2.89
CA ASP A 166 -4.39 16.08 1.45
C ASP A 166 -4.94 14.69 1.20
N ARG A 167 -4.61 13.74 2.08
CA ARG A 167 -5.07 12.35 2.04
C ARG A 167 -5.53 11.90 3.41
N VAL A 168 -6.57 11.08 3.44
CA VAL A 168 -7.02 10.37 4.63
C VAL A 168 -6.88 8.86 4.43
N SER A 169 -6.77 8.11 5.53
CA SER A 169 -6.81 6.65 5.46
C SER A 169 -7.46 6.02 6.68
N ILE A 170 -8.27 5.00 6.44
CA ILE A 170 -8.87 4.14 7.46
C ILE A 170 -8.39 2.72 7.19
N ASN A 171 -7.82 2.05 8.19
CA ASN A 171 -7.43 0.66 8.05
C ASN A 171 -8.63 -0.27 8.27
N VAL A 172 -8.86 -1.18 7.32
CA VAL A 172 -9.75 -2.34 7.52
C VAL A 172 -9.08 -3.43 8.35
N GLU A 173 -7.75 -3.37 8.48
CA GLU A 173 -6.89 -4.24 9.29
C GLU A 173 -6.81 -5.69 8.79
N LEU A 174 -7.93 -6.42 8.76
CA LEU A 174 -7.97 -7.83 8.37
C LEU A 174 -8.88 -8.01 7.14
N PRO A 175 -8.59 -9.01 6.29
CA PRO A 175 -9.37 -9.27 5.09
C PRO A 175 -10.73 -9.91 5.37
N THR A 176 -10.90 -10.55 6.54
CA THR A 176 -12.13 -11.27 6.92
C THR A 176 -12.70 -10.72 8.23
N ASP A 177 -14.04 -10.70 8.34
CA ASP A 177 -14.72 -10.26 9.56
C ASP A 177 -14.43 -11.18 10.74
N ALA A 178 -14.36 -12.50 10.49
CA ALA A 178 -13.97 -13.48 11.50
C ALA A 178 -12.53 -13.25 12.00
N GLY A 179 -11.61 -12.92 11.09
CA GLY A 179 -10.25 -12.53 11.42
C GLY A 179 -10.20 -11.25 12.25
N LEU A 180 -10.97 -10.23 11.86
CA LEU A 180 -11.06 -8.97 12.59
C LEU A 180 -11.60 -9.18 14.01
N ALA A 181 -12.75 -9.84 14.16
CA ALA A 181 -13.36 -10.10 15.46
C ALA A 181 -12.43 -10.88 16.40
N ARG A 182 -11.68 -11.84 15.87
CA ARG A 182 -10.71 -12.63 16.64
C ARG A 182 -9.44 -11.87 17.00
N LEU A 183 -8.93 -11.02 16.11
CA LEU A 183 -7.60 -10.41 16.24
C LEU A 183 -7.61 -8.93 16.65
N ALA A 184 -8.75 -8.26 16.56
CA ALA A 184 -8.95 -6.87 16.95
C ALA A 184 -10.33 -6.71 17.61
N PRO A 185 -10.48 -7.19 18.86
CA PRO A 185 -11.78 -7.25 19.54
C PRO A 185 -12.46 -5.88 19.72
N ASP A 186 -11.67 -4.81 19.76
CA ASP A 186 -12.18 -3.43 19.90
C ASP A 186 -12.57 -2.77 18.56
N LYS A 187 -12.52 -3.51 17.44
CA LYS A 187 -12.82 -2.99 16.09
C LYS A 187 -14.00 -3.71 15.46
N ASN A 188 -14.72 -3.00 14.59
CA ASN A 188 -15.91 -3.51 13.92
C ASN A 188 -15.92 -3.16 12.42
N SER A 189 -16.11 -4.17 11.57
CA SER A 189 -16.12 -4.00 10.11
C SER A 189 -17.20 -3.04 9.63
N ALA A 190 -18.40 -3.07 10.21
CA ALA A 190 -19.49 -2.19 9.79
C ALA A 190 -19.21 -0.73 10.17
N THR A 191 -18.65 -0.47 11.35
CA THR A 191 -18.20 0.87 11.76
C THR A 191 -17.10 1.39 10.82
N ILE A 192 -16.09 0.56 10.54
CA ILE A 192 -14.99 0.90 9.64
C ILE A 192 -15.51 1.24 8.24
N GLU A 193 -16.31 0.35 7.66
CA GLU A 193 -16.87 0.54 6.31
C GLU A 193 -17.86 1.70 6.25
N GLY A 194 -18.64 1.95 7.31
CA GLY A 194 -19.51 3.12 7.42
C GLY A 194 -18.71 4.43 7.40
N ALA A 195 -17.62 4.50 8.16
CA ALA A 195 -16.73 5.68 8.16
C ALA A 195 -16.07 5.89 6.79
N MET A 196 -15.65 4.82 6.10
CA MET A 196 -15.12 4.90 4.73
C MET A 196 -16.16 5.38 3.72
N GLY A 197 -17.41 4.91 3.86
CA GLY A 197 -18.55 5.37 3.07
C GLY A 197 -18.81 6.86 3.24
N ASN A 198 -18.90 7.33 4.49
CA ASN A 198 -19.10 8.74 4.81
C ASN A 198 -17.98 9.63 4.22
N LEU A 199 -16.72 9.21 4.35
CA LEU A 199 -15.59 9.91 3.74
C LEU A 199 -15.66 9.89 2.20
N SER A 200 -16.11 8.79 1.60
CA SER A 200 -16.27 8.71 0.14
C SER A 200 -17.26 9.75 -0.35
N SER A 201 -18.45 9.80 0.27
CA SER A 201 -19.48 10.78 -0.06
C SER A 201 -18.98 12.21 0.12
N ALA A 202 -18.32 12.51 1.24
CA ALA A 202 -17.77 13.84 1.49
C ALA A 202 -16.70 14.26 0.46
N ILE A 203 -15.84 13.33 0.01
CA ILE A 203 -14.86 13.57 -1.07
C ILE A 203 -15.56 13.86 -2.39
N ASP A 204 -16.60 13.10 -2.73
CA ASP A 204 -17.34 13.28 -3.98
C ASP A 204 -18.12 14.60 -3.98
N ASP A 205 -18.78 14.95 -2.87
CA ASP A 205 -19.51 16.20 -2.68
C ASP A 205 -18.60 17.42 -2.76
N ALA A 206 -17.41 17.35 -2.15
CA ALA A 206 -16.41 18.41 -2.22
C ALA A 206 -15.89 18.58 -3.64
N ARG A 207 -15.63 17.46 -4.35
CA ARG A 207 -15.19 17.50 -5.75
C ARG A 207 -16.25 18.11 -6.67
N ASP A 208 -17.52 17.83 -6.46
CA ASP A 208 -18.61 18.46 -7.21
C ASP A 208 -18.73 19.96 -6.88
N SER A 209 -18.68 20.30 -5.59
CA SER A 209 -18.69 21.69 -5.11
C SER A 209 -17.55 22.52 -5.71
N GLN A 210 -16.35 21.95 -5.82
CA GLN A 210 -15.19 22.61 -6.45
C GLN A 210 -15.34 22.88 -7.94
N LYS A 211 -16.15 22.08 -8.65
CA LYS A 211 -16.48 22.34 -10.06
C LYS A 211 -17.45 23.49 -10.21
N ARG A 212 -18.34 23.69 -9.23
CA ARG A 212 -19.41 24.69 -9.25
C ARG A 212 -19.00 26.03 -8.65
N PHE A 213 -18.18 26.01 -7.60
CA PHE A 213 -17.83 27.20 -6.83
C PHE A 213 -16.31 27.36 -6.71
N THR A 214 -15.80 28.53 -7.10
CA THR A 214 -14.36 28.84 -7.07
C THR A 214 -13.77 28.89 -5.66
N LYS A 215 -14.59 29.17 -4.65
CA LYS A 215 -14.20 29.25 -3.23
C LYS A 215 -14.57 28.01 -2.42
N ALA A 216 -15.03 26.92 -3.05
CA ALA A 216 -15.34 25.70 -2.30
C ALA A 216 -14.08 25.17 -1.59
N PRO A 217 -14.19 24.78 -0.31
CA PRO A 217 -13.06 24.23 0.42
C PRO A 217 -12.56 22.95 -0.26
N ARG A 218 -11.27 22.67 -0.10
CA ARG A 218 -10.71 21.37 -0.49
C ARG A 218 -11.03 20.35 0.58
N PHE A 219 -11.28 19.11 0.16
CA PHE A 219 -11.48 18.00 1.07
C PHE A 219 -10.71 16.79 0.56
N ALA A 220 -9.68 16.36 1.30
CA ALA A 220 -8.83 15.20 0.99
C ALA A 220 -8.59 15.01 -0.53
N PRO A 221 -8.02 15.99 -1.25
CA PRO A 221 -7.92 15.98 -2.72
C PRO A 221 -7.17 14.77 -3.29
N ALA A 222 -6.26 14.18 -2.51
CA ALA A 222 -5.52 12.97 -2.86
C ALA A 222 -6.27 11.67 -2.51
N GLY A 223 -7.55 11.79 -2.12
CA GLY A 223 -8.53 10.73 -1.85
C GLY A 223 -8.31 10.00 -0.54
N GLN A 224 -8.98 8.85 -0.41
CA GLN A 224 -8.84 7.94 0.72
C GLN A 224 -8.10 6.65 0.35
N SER A 225 -7.46 6.02 1.34
CA SER A 225 -6.76 4.74 1.20
C SER A 225 -6.98 3.85 2.42
N THR A 226 -6.65 2.57 2.31
CA THR A 226 -6.78 1.60 3.40
C THR A 226 -5.59 0.64 3.44
N GLN A 227 -5.50 -0.17 4.49
CA GLN A 227 -4.48 -1.19 4.66
C GLN A 227 -5.10 -2.49 5.21
N MET A 228 -4.59 -3.62 4.71
CA MET A 228 -4.82 -4.97 5.22
C MET A 228 -3.50 -5.62 5.66
N ILE A 229 -3.57 -6.37 6.74
CA ILE A 229 -2.51 -7.23 7.25
C ILE A 229 -2.69 -8.61 6.62
N VAL A 230 -1.63 -9.11 6.01
CA VAL A 230 -1.61 -10.38 5.28
C VAL A 230 -0.91 -11.42 6.13
N GLY A 231 -1.55 -12.58 6.29
CA GLY A 231 -0.98 -13.74 6.99
C GLY A 231 -0.94 -13.63 8.52
N ALA A 232 -1.70 -12.70 9.11
CA ALA A 232 -2.01 -12.74 10.54
C ALA A 232 -3.15 -13.73 10.87
N ASP A 233 -4.02 -14.02 9.88
CA ASP A 233 -5.08 -15.02 9.94
C ASP A 233 -4.96 -16.03 8.79
N GLY A 234 -5.95 -16.93 8.69
CA GLY A 234 -6.01 -17.97 7.66
C GLY A 234 -6.60 -17.50 6.32
N ALA A 235 -6.71 -16.19 6.08
CA ALA A 235 -7.31 -15.71 4.84
C ALA A 235 -6.46 -16.07 3.63
N SER A 236 -7.11 -16.60 2.59
CA SER A 236 -6.47 -16.93 1.32
C SER A 236 -6.24 -15.67 0.47
N ASP A 237 -5.33 -15.74 -0.49
CA ASP A 237 -5.06 -14.61 -1.39
C ASP A 237 -6.29 -14.29 -2.26
N ALA A 238 -7.07 -15.29 -2.62
CA ALA A 238 -8.34 -15.11 -3.31
C ALA A 238 -9.36 -14.30 -2.49
N GLN A 239 -9.45 -14.54 -1.18
CA GLN A 239 -10.30 -13.75 -0.28
C GLN A 239 -9.80 -12.32 -0.14
N ILE A 240 -8.47 -12.12 -0.02
CA ILE A 240 -7.86 -10.79 0.08
C ILE A 240 -8.11 -9.97 -1.20
N VAL A 241 -7.94 -10.58 -2.37
CA VAL A 241 -8.24 -9.95 -3.67
C VAL A 241 -9.71 -9.58 -3.78
N GLY A 242 -10.61 -10.48 -3.38
CA GLY A 242 -12.05 -10.22 -3.36
C GLY A 242 -12.41 -9.05 -2.45
N LYS A 243 -11.90 -9.03 -1.21
CA LYS A 243 -12.10 -7.92 -0.27
C LYS A 243 -11.56 -6.61 -0.83
N ALA A 244 -10.36 -6.61 -1.42
CA ALA A 244 -9.76 -5.42 -2.02
C ALA A 244 -10.65 -4.83 -3.13
N SER A 245 -11.17 -5.66 -4.05
CA SER A 245 -12.08 -5.18 -5.09
C SER A 245 -13.33 -4.54 -4.50
N THR A 246 -14.00 -5.21 -3.57
CA THR A 246 -15.20 -4.67 -2.92
C THR A 246 -14.93 -3.32 -2.26
N LEU A 247 -13.76 -3.14 -1.65
CA LEU A 247 -13.37 -1.88 -1.03
C LEU A 247 -13.11 -0.76 -2.07
N TYR A 248 -12.50 -1.07 -3.22
CA TYR A 248 -12.38 -0.11 -4.32
C TYR A 248 -13.74 0.29 -4.88
N ASP A 249 -14.59 -0.69 -5.16
CA ASP A 249 -15.88 -0.47 -5.81
C ASP A 249 -16.83 0.34 -4.92
N ARG A 250 -16.86 0.05 -3.61
CA ARG A 250 -17.78 0.72 -2.66
C ARG A 250 -17.32 2.08 -2.18
N PHE A 251 -16.01 2.33 -2.11
CA PHE A 251 -15.45 3.52 -1.43
C PHE A 251 -14.52 4.36 -2.30
N ALA A 252 -14.44 4.06 -3.60
CA ALA A 252 -13.61 4.75 -4.59
C ALA A 252 -12.15 4.94 -4.11
N LEU A 253 -11.61 3.93 -3.43
CA LEU A 253 -10.29 4.02 -2.80
C LEU A 253 -9.21 4.33 -3.83
N ARG A 254 -8.23 5.16 -3.44
CA ARG A 254 -7.05 5.40 -4.26
C ARG A 254 -6.04 4.27 -4.18
N ARG A 255 -6.00 3.57 -3.05
CA ARG A 255 -5.07 2.47 -2.81
C ARG A 255 -5.49 1.60 -1.62
N VAL A 256 -5.29 0.31 -1.79
CA VAL A 256 -5.22 -0.69 -0.72
C VAL A 256 -3.74 -1.04 -0.52
N TYR A 257 -3.28 -0.95 0.72
CA TYR A 257 -1.94 -1.39 1.10
C TYR A 257 -2.01 -2.79 1.72
N TYR A 258 -1.04 -3.62 1.35
CA TYR A 258 -0.85 -4.96 1.91
C TYR A 258 0.41 -4.94 2.77
N SER A 259 0.30 -5.42 4.00
CA SER A 259 1.42 -5.54 4.93
C SER A 259 1.55 -6.98 5.39
N ALA A 260 2.65 -7.66 5.07
CA ALA A 260 2.94 -8.94 5.68
C ALA A 260 3.02 -8.80 7.20
N PHE A 261 2.25 -9.63 7.91
CA PHE A 261 2.30 -9.69 9.37
C PHE A 261 3.75 -9.81 9.87
N SER A 262 4.15 -8.94 10.79
CA SER A 262 5.44 -9.03 11.45
C SER A 262 5.21 -9.48 12.89
N PRO A 263 5.85 -10.58 13.33
CA PRO A 263 5.84 -10.96 14.73
C PRO A 263 6.31 -9.80 15.61
N ILE A 264 5.66 -9.65 16.75
CA ILE A 264 6.02 -8.69 17.80
C ILE A 264 6.70 -9.44 18.95
N PRO A 265 7.58 -8.79 19.75
CA PRO A 265 8.34 -9.47 20.80
C PRO A 265 7.48 -10.27 21.79
N GLU A 266 6.30 -9.76 22.14
CA GLU A 266 5.32 -10.41 23.03
C GLU A 266 4.08 -10.82 22.23
N ALA A 267 4.26 -11.73 21.26
CA ALA A 267 3.17 -12.18 20.39
C ALA A 267 2.06 -12.88 21.19
N SER A 268 0.80 -12.61 20.81
CA SER A 268 -0.33 -13.39 21.32
C SER A 268 -0.25 -14.81 20.78
N ALA A 269 -0.57 -15.82 21.60
CA ALA A 269 -0.60 -17.22 21.18
C ALA A 269 -1.59 -17.49 20.02
N VAL A 270 -2.55 -16.59 19.80
CA VAL A 270 -3.53 -16.67 18.70
C VAL A 270 -2.91 -16.33 17.34
N LEU A 271 -1.74 -15.72 17.30
CA LEU A 271 -1.07 -15.32 16.06
C LEU A 271 -0.08 -16.39 15.55
N PRO A 272 0.14 -16.45 14.23
CA PRO A 272 1.18 -17.30 13.66
C PRO A 272 2.57 -16.95 14.22
N LEU A 273 3.37 -17.98 14.50
CA LEU A 273 4.75 -17.80 15.00
C LEU A 273 5.72 -17.31 13.92
N LYS A 274 5.41 -17.60 12.65
CA LYS A 274 6.28 -17.26 11.51
C LYS A 274 5.65 -16.16 10.68
N ARG A 275 6.51 -15.22 10.27
CA ARG A 275 6.18 -14.20 9.26
C ARG A 275 5.83 -14.90 7.94
N PRO A 276 4.74 -14.50 7.24
CA PRO A 276 4.47 -15.00 5.90
C PRO A 276 5.59 -14.59 4.93
N PRO A 277 5.83 -15.35 3.85
CA PRO A 277 6.84 -15.00 2.86
C PRO A 277 6.60 -13.59 2.30
N LEU A 278 7.65 -12.74 2.24
CA LEU A 278 7.56 -11.39 1.66
C LEU A 278 7.02 -11.42 0.22
N MET A 279 7.30 -12.50 -0.50
CA MET A 279 6.76 -12.69 -1.84
C MET A 279 5.23 -12.74 -1.88
N ARG A 280 4.56 -13.22 -0.82
CA ARG A 280 3.10 -13.22 -0.76
C ARG A 280 2.54 -11.79 -0.80
N GLU A 281 3.10 -10.88 -0.02
CA GLU A 281 2.76 -9.45 -0.05
C GLU A 281 2.98 -8.85 -1.45
N HIS A 282 4.12 -9.15 -2.07
CA HIS A 282 4.42 -8.67 -3.42
C HIS A 282 3.44 -9.23 -4.46
N ARG A 283 3.03 -10.51 -4.38
CA ARG A 283 2.02 -11.10 -5.27
C ARG A 283 0.67 -10.39 -5.15
N LEU A 284 0.26 -10.01 -3.96
CA LEU A 284 -0.97 -9.24 -3.75
C LEU A 284 -0.88 -7.83 -4.36
N TYR A 285 0.26 -7.14 -4.25
CA TYR A 285 0.46 -5.87 -4.96
C TYR A 285 0.44 -6.04 -6.48
N GLN A 286 1.00 -7.13 -7.02
CA GLN A 286 0.91 -7.42 -8.45
C GLN A 286 -0.53 -7.68 -8.88
N SER A 287 -1.30 -8.43 -8.08
CA SER A 287 -2.73 -8.67 -8.30
C SER A 287 -3.57 -7.39 -8.26
N ASP A 288 -3.34 -6.51 -7.28
CA ASP A 288 -3.97 -5.17 -7.20
C ASP A 288 -3.68 -4.34 -8.46
N TRP A 289 -2.43 -4.38 -8.92
CA TRP A 289 -2.02 -3.68 -10.14
C TRP A 289 -2.74 -4.21 -11.40
N LEU A 290 -2.96 -5.53 -11.49
CA LEU A 290 -3.73 -6.12 -12.58
C LEU A 290 -5.18 -5.63 -12.58
N MET A 291 -5.83 -5.58 -11.42
CA MET A 291 -7.20 -5.08 -11.33
C MET A 291 -7.29 -3.60 -11.74
N ARG A 292 -6.39 -2.76 -11.20
CA ARG A 292 -6.48 -1.31 -11.35
C ARG A 292 -6.02 -0.77 -12.71
N PHE A 293 -5.03 -1.41 -13.32
CA PHE A 293 -4.38 -0.87 -14.52
C PHE A 293 -4.48 -1.78 -15.74
N TYR A 294 -4.82 -3.06 -15.56
CA TYR A 294 -4.96 -4.03 -16.65
C TYR A 294 -6.41 -4.47 -16.88
N GLY A 295 -7.35 -3.97 -16.07
CA GLY A 295 -8.77 -4.31 -16.20
C GLY A 295 -9.06 -5.78 -15.94
N PHE A 296 -8.27 -6.44 -15.08
CA PHE A 296 -8.61 -7.78 -14.60
C PHE A 296 -9.80 -7.68 -13.65
N ALA A 297 -10.81 -8.52 -13.88
CA ALA A 297 -11.86 -8.71 -12.90
C ALA A 297 -11.32 -9.54 -11.72
N PRO A 298 -11.90 -9.40 -10.51
CA PRO A 298 -11.41 -10.09 -9.32
C PRO A 298 -11.41 -11.61 -9.48
N HIS A 299 -12.46 -12.17 -10.11
CA HIS A 299 -12.57 -13.61 -10.35
C HIS A 299 -11.48 -14.14 -11.29
N GLU A 300 -10.96 -13.32 -12.19
CA GLU A 300 -9.84 -13.70 -13.06
C GLU A 300 -8.55 -13.80 -12.26
N VAL A 301 -8.28 -12.83 -11.38
CA VAL A 301 -7.12 -12.88 -10.49
C VAL A 301 -7.23 -14.06 -9.51
N GLN A 302 -8.42 -14.30 -8.96
CA GLN A 302 -8.70 -15.46 -8.10
C GLN A 302 -8.47 -16.78 -8.83
N ALA A 303 -8.85 -16.87 -10.10
CA ALA A 303 -8.61 -18.06 -10.92
C ALA A 303 -7.11 -18.35 -11.12
N ALA A 304 -6.22 -17.36 -10.98
CA ALA A 304 -4.77 -17.56 -11.00
C ALA A 304 -4.24 -18.29 -9.75
N ALA A 305 -4.95 -18.23 -8.63
CA ALA A 305 -4.58 -18.88 -7.37
C ALA A 305 -4.80 -20.41 -7.41
N ASP A 306 -4.12 -21.18 -6.58
CA ASP A 306 -4.27 -22.64 -6.50
C ASP A 306 -5.61 -23.08 -5.89
N ARG A 307 -5.76 -24.39 -5.61
CA ARG A 307 -6.99 -24.97 -5.05
C ARG A 307 -7.30 -24.44 -3.65
N ASP A 308 -6.29 -24.02 -2.90
CA ASP A 308 -6.43 -23.44 -1.56
C ASP A 308 -6.64 -21.92 -1.61
N GLY A 309 -6.70 -21.35 -2.82
CA GLY A 309 -6.88 -19.91 -3.05
C GLY A 309 -5.61 -19.09 -2.80
N MET A 310 -4.43 -19.72 -2.84
CA MET A 310 -3.13 -19.07 -2.65
C MET A 310 -2.47 -18.75 -3.98
N LEU A 311 -1.87 -17.56 -4.11
CA LEU A 311 -1.16 -17.16 -5.32
C LEU A 311 0.20 -17.86 -5.40
N PRO A 312 0.63 -18.34 -6.58
CA PRO A 312 1.96 -18.91 -6.75
C PRO A 312 3.07 -17.92 -6.35
N LEU A 313 4.00 -18.35 -5.50
CA LEU A 313 5.11 -17.52 -5.07
C LEU A 313 6.25 -17.46 -6.10
N ASP A 314 6.38 -18.47 -6.96
CA ASP A 314 7.44 -18.62 -7.96
C ASP A 314 7.20 -17.78 -9.24
N ILE A 315 5.95 -17.53 -9.61
CA ILE A 315 5.57 -16.80 -10.83
C ILE A 315 4.60 -15.66 -10.54
N ASP A 316 4.62 -14.60 -11.34
CA ASP A 316 3.70 -13.47 -11.16
C ASP A 316 2.24 -13.86 -11.49
N PRO A 317 1.23 -13.17 -10.92
CA PRO A 317 -0.18 -13.51 -11.10
C PRO A 317 -0.65 -13.46 -12.56
N LYS A 318 -0.05 -12.60 -13.39
CA LYS A 318 -0.41 -12.46 -14.81
C LYS A 318 0.03 -13.70 -15.60
N LEU A 319 1.25 -14.16 -15.35
CA LEU A 319 1.76 -15.42 -15.89
C LEU A 319 1.00 -16.62 -15.34
N ALA A 320 0.71 -16.65 -14.04
CA ALA A 320 -0.08 -17.72 -13.42
C ALA A 320 -1.48 -17.85 -14.07
N TRP A 321 -2.15 -16.73 -14.32
CA TRP A 321 -3.39 -16.69 -15.08
C TRP A 321 -3.20 -17.22 -16.51
N ALA A 322 -2.24 -16.68 -17.25
CA ALA A 322 -2.04 -17.06 -18.65
C ALA A 322 -1.70 -18.55 -18.85
N LEU A 323 -1.02 -19.17 -17.88
CA LEU A 323 -0.70 -20.60 -17.92
C LEU A 323 -1.91 -21.50 -17.66
N LYS A 324 -2.96 -20.99 -17.00
CA LYS A 324 -4.22 -21.69 -16.77
C LYS A 324 -5.22 -21.49 -17.91
N PHE A 325 -5.25 -20.30 -18.49
CA PHE A 325 -6.13 -19.91 -19.59
C PHE A 325 -5.38 -19.89 -20.92
N ARG A 326 -4.74 -21.01 -21.27
CA ARG A 326 -3.87 -21.11 -22.46
C ARG A 326 -4.62 -20.95 -23.77
N GLU A 327 -5.90 -21.31 -23.78
CA GLU A 327 -6.82 -21.14 -24.91
C GLU A 327 -7.04 -19.67 -25.30
N SER A 328 -6.73 -18.73 -24.41
CA SER A 328 -6.73 -17.29 -24.72
C SER A 328 -5.50 -16.86 -25.54
N PHE A 329 -4.57 -17.78 -25.81
CA PHE A 329 -3.31 -17.53 -26.49
C PHE A 329 -3.15 -18.44 -27.72
N PRO A 330 -2.41 -17.99 -28.74
CA PRO A 330 -1.65 -16.75 -28.78
C PRO A 330 -2.47 -15.53 -29.24
N VAL A 331 -2.07 -14.35 -28.77
CA VAL A 331 -2.69 -13.07 -29.12
C VAL A 331 -1.98 -12.44 -30.32
N ASP A 332 -2.72 -12.14 -31.39
CA ASP A 332 -2.18 -11.42 -32.55
C ASP A 332 -1.93 -9.95 -32.22
N VAL A 333 -0.65 -9.55 -32.16
CA VAL A 333 -0.23 -8.20 -31.80
C VAL A 333 -0.59 -7.16 -32.84
N ASN A 334 -1.01 -7.52 -34.05
CA ASN A 334 -1.49 -6.58 -35.06
C ASN A 334 -3.01 -6.40 -35.05
N ARG A 335 -3.76 -7.41 -34.59
CA ARG A 335 -5.23 -7.44 -34.72
C ARG A 335 -5.98 -7.39 -33.40
N ALA A 336 -5.42 -7.97 -32.34
CA ALA A 336 -6.14 -8.15 -31.09
C ALA A 336 -6.46 -6.81 -30.41
N PRO A 337 -7.62 -6.71 -29.72
CA PRO A 337 -7.98 -5.51 -28.97
C PRO A 337 -7.04 -5.29 -27.78
N ARG A 338 -7.09 -4.08 -27.20
CA ARG A 338 -6.19 -3.67 -26.11
C ARG A 338 -6.31 -4.62 -24.90
N GLU A 339 -7.51 -5.04 -24.59
CA GLU A 339 -7.87 -5.89 -23.47
C GLU A 339 -7.19 -7.25 -23.57
N ALA A 340 -7.14 -7.85 -24.77
CA ALA A 340 -6.45 -9.11 -25.00
C ALA A 340 -4.92 -8.96 -24.86
N LEU A 341 -4.34 -7.86 -25.37
CA LEU A 341 -2.91 -7.57 -25.20
C LEU A 341 -2.54 -7.37 -23.72
N LEU A 342 -3.45 -6.78 -22.94
CA LEU A 342 -3.29 -6.63 -21.50
C LEU A 342 -3.23 -7.96 -20.77
N ARG A 343 -3.63 -9.09 -21.38
CA ARG A 343 -3.51 -10.42 -20.76
C ARG A 343 -2.19 -11.12 -21.03
N VAL A 344 -1.41 -10.65 -22.01
CA VAL A 344 -0.10 -11.21 -22.36
C VAL A 344 0.93 -10.97 -21.24
N PRO A 345 1.50 -12.02 -20.63
CA PRO A 345 2.54 -11.89 -19.62
C PRO A 345 3.76 -11.12 -20.15
N GLY A 346 4.29 -10.19 -19.35
CA GLY A 346 5.46 -9.38 -19.73
C GLY A 346 5.16 -8.16 -20.61
N LEU A 347 3.94 -7.98 -21.14
CA LEU A 347 3.51 -6.71 -21.74
C LEU A 347 2.98 -5.75 -20.67
N GLY A 348 3.55 -4.54 -20.65
CA GLY A 348 3.12 -3.42 -19.81
C GLY A 348 2.11 -2.50 -20.51
N THR A 349 1.33 -1.72 -19.77
CA THR A 349 0.36 -0.76 -20.33
C THR A 349 1.01 0.24 -21.31
N LYS A 350 2.15 0.85 -20.93
CA LYS A 350 2.91 1.76 -21.80
C LYS A 350 3.38 1.08 -23.10
N ALA A 351 3.84 -0.17 -23.00
CA ALA A 351 4.27 -0.94 -24.17
C ALA A 351 3.09 -1.23 -25.11
N ILE A 352 1.93 -1.58 -24.54
CA ILE A 352 0.69 -1.82 -25.29
C ILE A 352 0.22 -0.56 -25.99
N ASP A 353 0.21 0.59 -25.29
CA ASP A 353 -0.22 1.85 -25.88
C ASP A 353 0.72 2.27 -27.04
N ALA A 354 2.03 2.05 -26.89
CA ALA A 354 3.01 2.24 -27.97
C ALA A 354 2.80 1.29 -29.16
N LEU A 355 2.51 0.01 -28.89
CA LEU A 355 2.19 -0.97 -29.94
C LEU A 355 0.94 -0.57 -30.72
N LEU A 356 -0.13 -0.18 -30.02
CA LEU A 356 -1.39 0.24 -30.63
C LEU A 356 -1.22 1.50 -31.48
N ALA A 357 -0.39 2.45 -31.04
CA ALA A 357 -0.04 3.62 -31.85
C ALA A 357 0.75 3.22 -33.11
N ALA A 358 1.73 2.34 -32.97
CA ALA A 358 2.58 1.89 -34.08
C ALA A 358 1.81 1.11 -35.16
N ARG A 359 0.76 0.35 -34.79
CA ARG A 359 -0.12 -0.37 -35.73
C ARG A 359 -0.71 0.52 -36.83
N ARG A 360 -0.86 1.82 -36.58
CA ARG A 360 -1.41 2.78 -37.54
C ARG A 360 -0.44 3.09 -38.69
N TYR A 361 0.85 2.87 -38.48
CA TYR A 361 1.90 3.27 -39.42
C TYR A 361 2.67 2.08 -39.99
N ARG A 362 2.68 0.95 -39.30
CA ARG A 362 3.38 -0.27 -39.75
C ARG A 362 2.76 -1.53 -39.17
N THR A 363 3.03 -2.64 -39.85
CA THR A 363 2.80 -3.97 -39.28
C THR A 363 3.89 -4.27 -38.25
N ILE A 364 3.47 -4.68 -37.06
CA ILE A 364 4.33 -4.99 -35.93
C ILE A 364 5.01 -6.34 -36.14
N ARG A 365 6.34 -6.32 -35.99
CA ARG A 365 7.23 -7.49 -36.01
C ARG A 365 7.72 -7.83 -34.61
N LEU A 366 8.34 -9.00 -34.44
CA LEU A 366 8.84 -9.45 -33.14
C LEU A 366 9.91 -8.50 -32.57
N GLU A 367 10.75 -7.93 -33.44
CA GLU A 367 11.75 -6.94 -33.05
C GLU A 367 11.15 -5.67 -32.43
N ASP A 368 9.98 -5.24 -32.90
CA ASP A 368 9.29 -4.04 -32.40
C ASP A 368 8.81 -4.28 -30.96
N VAL A 369 8.27 -5.48 -30.70
CA VAL A 369 7.89 -5.91 -29.35
C VAL A 369 9.10 -6.02 -28.43
N ALA A 370 10.24 -6.50 -28.94
CA ALA A 370 11.46 -6.62 -28.16
C ALA A 370 12.00 -5.26 -27.68
N ARG A 371 11.86 -4.20 -28.50
CA ARG A 371 12.28 -2.83 -28.13
C ARG A 371 11.44 -2.21 -27.02
N LEU A 372 10.21 -2.68 -26.83
CA LEU A 372 9.24 -2.14 -25.87
C LEU A 372 9.14 -2.94 -24.57
N THR A 373 9.91 -4.02 -24.44
CA THR A 373 9.76 -4.98 -23.33
C THR A 373 11.11 -5.40 -22.76
N VAL A 374 11.12 -5.81 -21.49
CA VAL A 374 12.33 -6.27 -20.82
C VAL A 374 12.79 -7.64 -21.36
N SER A 375 11.87 -8.50 -21.78
CA SER A 375 12.22 -9.86 -22.22
C SER A 375 11.25 -10.45 -23.23
N VAL A 376 11.55 -10.31 -24.52
CA VAL A 376 10.77 -10.93 -25.61
C VAL A 376 10.70 -12.46 -25.49
N LYS A 377 11.70 -13.10 -24.83
CA LYS A 377 11.70 -14.54 -24.56
C LYS A 377 10.48 -14.99 -23.74
N LYS A 378 10.03 -14.16 -22.78
CA LYS A 378 8.85 -14.46 -21.97
C LYS A 378 7.53 -14.28 -22.72
N LEU A 379 7.51 -13.37 -23.69
CA LEU A 379 6.31 -13.05 -24.48
C LEU A 379 6.08 -14.03 -25.62
N ARG A 380 7.16 -14.54 -26.23
CA ARG A 380 7.12 -15.40 -27.43
C ARG A 380 6.06 -16.51 -27.40
N PRO A 381 5.82 -17.24 -26.29
CA PRO A 381 4.76 -18.26 -26.23
C PRO A 381 3.34 -17.69 -26.38
N PHE A 382 3.10 -16.42 -26.05
CA PHE A 382 1.76 -15.87 -25.90
C PHE A 382 1.34 -14.95 -27.06
N ILE A 383 2.21 -14.68 -28.03
CA ILE A 383 1.95 -13.67 -29.07
C ILE A 383 2.21 -14.19 -30.48
N VAL A 384 1.47 -13.62 -31.44
CA VAL A 384 1.75 -13.68 -32.88
C VAL A 384 2.14 -12.28 -33.37
N THR A 385 3.18 -12.18 -34.19
CA THR A 385 3.56 -10.98 -34.95
C THR A 385 3.63 -11.32 -36.44
N ALA A 386 3.90 -10.34 -37.30
CA ALA A 386 4.00 -10.56 -38.75
C ALA A 386 5.00 -11.67 -39.14
N ASP A 387 6.06 -11.82 -38.35
CA ASP A 387 7.19 -12.71 -38.58
C ASP A 387 7.41 -13.76 -37.46
N TRP A 388 6.46 -13.91 -36.54
CA TRP A 388 6.55 -14.87 -35.44
C TRP A 388 5.21 -15.53 -35.14
N ARG A 389 5.23 -16.86 -34.94
CA ARG A 389 4.10 -17.64 -34.42
C ARG A 389 4.60 -18.66 -33.38
N PRO A 390 3.91 -18.83 -32.23
CA PRO A 390 4.28 -19.81 -31.22
C PRO A 390 3.70 -21.16 -31.60
N THR A 391 4.26 -21.83 -32.60
CA THR A 391 3.73 -23.08 -33.17
C THR A 391 3.30 -24.11 -32.14
N LEU A 392 4.19 -24.48 -31.22
CA LEU A 392 3.90 -25.43 -30.12
C LEU A 392 4.30 -24.89 -28.75
N LEU A 393 4.74 -23.63 -28.66
CA LEU A 393 5.36 -23.11 -27.44
C LEU A 393 4.34 -22.90 -26.31
N THR A 394 3.11 -22.53 -26.63
CA THR A 394 2.02 -22.31 -25.67
C THR A 394 1.60 -23.61 -24.98
N ASP A 395 1.59 -24.71 -25.72
CA ASP A 395 1.05 -26.01 -25.26
C ASP A 395 2.08 -26.87 -24.54
N ARG A 396 3.33 -26.40 -24.44
CA ARG A 396 4.40 -27.14 -23.77
C ARG A 396 4.06 -27.42 -22.30
N ALA A 397 4.24 -28.67 -21.88
CA ALA A 397 4.10 -29.08 -20.49
C ALA A 397 5.13 -28.37 -19.57
N ASP A 398 6.35 -28.15 -20.06
CA ASP A 398 7.46 -27.50 -19.33
C ASP A 398 7.44 -25.96 -19.40
N LEU A 399 6.38 -25.35 -19.95
CA LEU A 399 6.33 -23.89 -20.18
C LEU A 399 6.52 -23.08 -18.89
N ARG A 400 5.89 -23.51 -17.78
CA ARG A 400 6.04 -22.86 -16.47
C ARG A 400 7.51 -22.83 -16.04
N ALA A 401 8.19 -23.98 -16.08
CA ALA A 401 9.58 -24.10 -15.65
C ALA A 401 10.54 -23.24 -16.49
N ARG A 402 10.24 -23.04 -17.78
CA ARG A 402 11.05 -22.18 -18.68
C ARG A 402 10.85 -20.69 -18.45
N LEU A 403 9.70 -20.28 -17.93
CA LEU A 403 9.32 -18.87 -17.74
C LEU A 403 9.50 -18.39 -16.30
N ALA A 404 9.46 -19.31 -15.34
CA ALA A 404 9.76 -19.02 -13.94
C ALA A 404 11.18 -18.43 -13.82
N PRO A 405 11.41 -17.49 -12.88
CA PRO A 405 12.76 -17.09 -12.51
C PRO A 405 13.59 -18.33 -12.16
N LYS A 406 14.89 -18.32 -12.49
CA LYS A 406 15.78 -19.38 -12.02
C LYS A 406 15.76 -19.37 -10.48
N ALA A 407 15.66 -20.54 -9.86
CA ALA A 407 15.79 -20.65 -8.42
C ALA A 407 17.19 -20.13 -8.03
N GLU A 408 17.23 -19.03 -7.31
CA GLU A 408 18.45 -18.59 -6.63
C GLU A 408 18.55 -19.42 -5.35
N GLN A 409 19.65 -20.15 -5.20
CA GLN A 409 19.95 -20.86 -3.97
C GLN A 409 20.06 -19.83 -2.85
N MET A 410 19.11 -19.83 -1.91
CA MET A 410 19.19 -18.94 -0.75
C MET A 410 20.45 -19.30 0.04
N GLU A 411 21.31 -18.30 0.31
CA GLU A 411 22.44 -18.51 1.19
C GLU A 411 21.92 -18.97 2.56
N LEU A 412 22.45 -20.11 3.02
CA LEU A 412 22.02 -20.79 4.25
C LEU A 412 22.35 -20.01 5.53
N PHE A 413 23.03 -18.86 5.42
CA PHE A 413 23.42 -17.99 6.52
C PHE A 413 23.30 -16.53 6.08
N GLY A 414 22.34 -15.81 6.65
CA GLY A 414 22.15 -14.37 6.51
C GLY A 414 21.83 -13.74 7.85
#